data_AF-A0A646IIC3-F1
#
_entry.id   AF-A0A646IIC3-F1
#
_cell.length_a   1.000
_cell.length_b   1.000
_cell.length_c   1.000
_cell.angle_alpha   90.00
_cell.angle_beta   90.00
_cell.angle_gamma   90.00
#
_symmetry.space_group_name_H-M   'P 1'
#
loop_
_entity.id
_entity.type
_entity.pdbx_description
1 polymer ?
#
loop_
_entity_poly.entity_id
_entity_poly.type
_entity_poly.pdbx_seq_one_letter_code
_entity_poly.pdbx_strand_id
1 'polypeptide(L)'
;ALGLLAPGGRHLAYGWAATGFDERGTIGPEEAGRLAPGADSRWVTGPALTEAVGGPNPIRTLEEEALALAAKGVFRPVVTAFPLEEAARAHAALEGRATTGKVVLLPGGP
;
A
#
# COMPACT_ATOMS: atom_id res chain seq x y z
N ALA A 1 -1.18 2.81 15.98
CA ALA A 1 -2.23 3.19 15.01
C ALA A 1 -3.62 2.94 15.58
N LEU A 2 -3.99 1.70 15.93
CA LEU A 2 -5.35 1.33 16.36
C LEU A 2 -5.92 2.19 17.51
N GLY A 3 -5.14 2.39 18.58
CA GLY A 3 -5.55 3.23 19.71
C GLY A 3 -5.56 4.75 19.45
N LEU A 4 -5.27 5.20 18.22
CA LEU A 4 -5.37 6.60 17.81
C LEU A 4 -6.68 6.89 17.07
N LEU A 5 -7.54 5.88 16.84
CA LEU A 5 -8.82 6.07 16.20
C LEU A 5 -9.81 6.73 17.16
N ALA A 6 -10.59 7.69 16.64
CA ALA A 6 -11.79 8.17 17.31
C ALA A 6 -12.86 7.05 17.36
N PRO A 7 -13.85 7.13 18.27
CA PRO A 7 -15.01 6.24 18.26
C PRO A 7 -15.67 6.20 16.87
N GLY A 8 -16.01 5.01 16.39
CA GLY A 8 -16.53 4.81 15.02
C GLY A 8 -15.50 4.93 13.89
N GLY A 9 -14.21 5.12 14.21
CA GLY A 9 -13.14 5.24 13.22
C GLY A 9 -12.85 3.94 12.47
N ARG A 10 -12.17 4.05 11.32
CA ARG A 10 -11.79 2.90 10.48
C ARG A 10 -10.29 2.84 10.31
N HIS A 11 -9.70 1.68 10.60
CA HIS A 11 -8.34 1.34 10.25
C HIS A 11 -8.32 0.54 8.95
N LEU A 12 -7.60 1.02 7.93
CA LEU A 12 -7.48 0.37 6.64
C LEU A 12 -6.08 -0.23 6.50
N ALA A 13 -5.99 -1.56 6.57
CA ALA A 13 -4.76 -2.30 6.38
C ALA A 13 -4.58 -2.63 4.89
N TYR A 14 -3.43 -2.24 4.32
CA TYR A 14 -3.16 -2.38 2.88
C TYR A 14 -1.83 -3.06 2.55
N GLY A 15 -1.07 -3.51 3.54
CA GLY A 15 0.22 -4.16 3.33
C GLY A 15 0.85 -4.71 4.60
N TRP A 16 1.99 -5.38 4.42
CA TRP A 16 2.64 -6.17 5.47
C TRP A 16 4.15 -5.91 5.56
N ALA A 17 4.53 -4.63 5.58
CA ALA A 17 5.94 -4.23 5.73
C ALA A 17 6.49 -4.41 7.17
N ALA A 18 5.61 -4.74 8.12
CA ALA A 18 5.94 -5.07 9.50
C ALA A 18 4.99 -6.18 9.98
N THR A 19 5.40 -6.95 10.99
CA THR A 19 4.59 -7.98 11.61
C THR A 19 3.34 -7.41 12.30
N GLY A 20 2.29 -8.22 12.49
CA GLY A 20 1.09 -7.81 13.26
C GLY A 20 -0.26 -8.04 12.56
N PHE A 21 -0.25 -8.65 11.38
CA PHE A 21 -1.46 -9.17 10.73
C PHE A 21 -1.35 -10.69 10.60
N ASP A 22 -2.48 -11.38 10.47
CA ASP A 22 -2.51 -12.77 10.01
C ASP A 22 -2.54 -12.85 8.49
N GLU A 23 -2.39 -14.05 7.94
CA GLU A 23 -2.37 -14.32 6.49
C GLU A 23 -3.60 -13.82 5.73
N ARG A 24 -4.68 -13.47 6.44
CA ARG A 24 -5.94 -12.93 5.92
C ARG A 24 -6.03 -11.41 6.04
N GLY A 25 -4.97 -10.77 6.54
CA GLY A 25 -4.92 -9.32 6.77
C GLY A 25 -5.69 -8.88 8.01
N THR A 26 -5.98 -9.79 8.93
CA THR A 26 -6.72 -9.51 10.18
C THR A 26 -5.75 -9.18 11.30
N ILE A 27 -6.15 -8.27 12.18
CA ILE A 27 -5.41 -8.00 13.42
C ILE A 27 -5.76 -9.06 14.48
N GLY A 28 -4.80 -9.37 15.36
CA GLY A 28 -5.02 -10.31 16.45
C GLY A 28 -6.03 -9.80 17.49
N PRO A 29 -6.54 -10.68 18.38
CA PRO A 29 -7.48 -10.29 19.45
C PRO A 29 -6.92 -9.21 20.39
N GLU A 30 -5.62 -9.24 20.68
CA GLU A 30 -4.95 -8.23 21.50
C GLU A 30 -4.98 -6.86 20.82
N GLU A 31 -4.63 -6.81 19.53
CA GLU A 31 -4.71 -5.60 18.73
C GLU A 31 -6.15 -5.09 18.60
N ALA A 32 -7.12 -5.98 18.42
CA ALA A 32 -8.53 -5.62 18.35
C ALA A 32 -9.02 -4.95 19.64
N GLY A 33 -8.51 -5.37 20.82
CA GLY A 33 -8.81 -4.73 22.10
C GLY A 33 -8.34 -3.28 22.22
N ARG A 34 -7.48 -2.81 21.31
CA ARG A 34 -6.99 -1.42 21.27
C ARG A 34 -7.85 -0.50 20.42
N LEU A 35 -8.91 -1.02 19.78
CA LEU A 35 -9.84 -0.21 18.99
C LEU A 35 -10.76 0.60 19.92
N ALA A 36 -11.06 1.84 19.51
CA ALA A 36 -12.06 2.65 20.18
C ALA A 36 -13.48 2.03 20.01
N PRO A 37 -14.45 2.38 20.87
CA PRO A 37 -15.82 1.91 20.74
C PRO A 37 -16.39 2.15 19.33
N GLY A 38 -16.94 1.10 18.72
CA GLY A 38 -17.52 1.14 17.38
C GLY A 38 -16.50 1.29 16.24
N ALA A 39 -15.20 1.33 16.52
CA ALA A 39 -14.17 1.36 15.49
C ALA A 39 -13.93 -0.04 14.91
N ASP A 40 -13.48 -0.09 13.65
CA ASP A 40 -13.19 -1.34 12.95
C ASP A 40 -11.85 -1.30 12.18
N SER A 41 -11.31 -2.48 11.88
CA SER A 41 -10.09 -2.65 11.09
C SER A 41 -10.38 -3.59 9.91
N ARG A 42 -9.97 -3.20 8.69
CA ARG A 42 -10.24 -3.97 7.47
C ARG A 42 -9.01 -4.08 6.59
N TRP A 43 -8.81 -5.26 6.04
CA TRP A 43 -7.91 -5.45 4.89
C TRP A 43 -8.58 -4.91 3.63
N VAL A 44 -7.88 -4.07 2.87
CA VAL A 44 -8.46 -3.39 1.70
C VAL A 44 -7.76 -3.70 0.38
N THR A 45 -6.68 -4.50 0.39
CA THR A 45 -5.97 -4.87 -0.84
C THR A 45 -6.59 -6.11 -1.48
N GLY A 46 -6.63 -6.18 -2.82
CA GLY A 46 -7.18 -7.32 -3.56
C GLY A 46 -8.67 -7.18 -3.85
N PRO A 47 -9.51 -8.23 -3.66
CA PRO A 47 -10.94 -8.20 -3.98
C PRO A 47 -11.68 -7.01 -3.37
N ALA A 48 -11.39 -6.67 -2.11
CA ALA A 48 -12.00 -5.54 -1.40
C ALA A 48 -11.77 -4.19 -2.12
N LEU A 49 -10.59 -3.97 -2.70
CA LEU A 49 -10.30 -2.79 -3.50
C LEU A 49 -11.15 -2.79 -4.78
N THR A 50 -11.14 -3.91 -5.50
CA THR A 50 -11.85 -4.02 -6.78
C THR A 50 -13.37 -3.91 -6.64
N GLU A 51 -13.94 -4.43 -5.55
CA GLU A 51 -15.35 -4.29 -5.22
C GLU A 51 -15.71 -2.85 -4.86
N ALA A 52 -14.84 -2.16 -4.12
CA ALA A 52 -15.04 -0.76 -3.75
C ALA A 52 -15.02 0.20 -4.95
N VAL A 53 -14.18 -0.09 -5.96
CA VAL A 53 -14.15 0.66 -7.23
C VAL A 53 -15.34 0.30 -8.11
N GLY A 54 -15.66 -1.00 -8.19
CA GLY A 54 -16.75 -1.53 -9.01
C GLY A 54 -16.51 -1.40 -10.52
N GLY A 55 -17.58 -1.62 -11.29
CA GLY A 55 -17.55 -1.53 -12.75
C GLY A 55 -16.89 -2.72 -13.45
N PRO A 56 -16.82 -2.69 -14.80
CA PRO A 56 -16.37 -3.83 -15.61
C PRO A 56 -14.86 -4.07 -15.57
N ASN A 57 -14.06 -3.04 -15.27
CA ASN A 57 -12.60 -3.15 -15.15
C ASN A 57 -12.05 -2.18 -14.08
N PRO A 58 -12.21 -2.50 -12.78
CA PRO A 58 -11.89 -1.57 -11.68
C PRO A 58 -10.41 -1.15 -11.65
N ILE A 59 -9.50 -2.07 -12.00
CA ILE A 59 -8.06 -1.74 -12.04
C ILE A 59 -7.78 -0.72 -13.13
N ARG A 60 -8.36 -0.90 -14.33
CA ARG A 60 -8.19 0.06 -15.42
C ARG A 60 -8.76 1.43 -15.06
N THR A 61 -9.90 1.48 -14.38
CA THR A 61 -10.47 2.74 -13.87
C THR A 61 -9.49 3.50 -12.98
N LEU A 62 -8.86 2.79 -12.02
CA LEU A 62 -7.85 3.39 -11.14
C LEU A 62 -6.59 3.84 -11.89
N GLU A 63 -6.13 3.05 -12.87
CA GLU A 63 -4.98 3.40 -13.72
C GLU A 63 -5.22 4.71 -14.48
N GLU A 64 -6.37 4.84 -15.13
CA GLU A 64 -6.72 6.01 -15.92
C GLU A 64 -6.83 7.26 -15.06
N GLU A 65 -7.44 7.16 -13.88
CA GLU A 65 -7.50 8.26 -12.92
C GLU A 65 -6.11 8.68 -12.44
N ALA A 66 -5.27 7.72 -12.05
CA ALA A 66 -3.91 7.99 -11.60
C ALA A 66 -3.06 8.66 -12.69
N LEU A 67 -3.15 8.20 -13.94
CA LEU A 67 -2.45 8.80 -15.08
C LEU A 67 -2.98 10.20 -15.40
N ALA A 68 -4.29 10.42 -15.31
CA ALA A 68 -4.87 11.75 -15.51
C ALA A 68 -4.40 12.74 -14.42
N LEU A 69 -4.29 12.30 -13.18
CA LEU A 69 -3.73 13.10 -12.08
C LEU A 69 -2.24 13.37 -12.26
N ALA A 70 -1.49 12.40 -12.80
CA ALA A 70 -0.08 12.58 -13.14
C ALA A 70 0.11 13.59 -14.28
N ALA A 71 -0.70 13.50 -15.34
CA ALA A 71 -0.68 14.44 -16.46
C ALA A 71 -1.00 15.88 -16.03
N LYS A 72 -1.87 16.05 -15.02
CA LYS A 72 -2.18 17.35 -14.40
C LYS A 72 -1.10 17.82 -13.42
N GLY A 73 -0.08 17.00 -13.14
CA GLY A 73 0.97 17.29 -12.17
C GLY A 73 0.51 17.25 -10.72
N VAL A 74 -0.67 16.69 -10.43
CA VAL A 74 -1.17 16.46 -9.07
C VAL A 74 -0.40 15.30 -8.44
N PHE A 75 -0.21 14.21 -9.19
CA PHE A 75 0.66 13.11 -8.81
C PHE A 75 2.05 13.31 -9.42
N ARG A 76 3.04 13.47 -8.54
CA ARG A 76 4.46 13.56 -8.89
C ARG A 76 5.23 12.51 -8.08
N PRO A 77 5.32 11.26 -8.58
CA PRO A 77 5.98 10.20 -7.84
C PRO A 77 7.47 10.52 -7.63
N VAL A 78 7.93 10.43 -6.39
CA VAL A 78 9.37 10.38 -6.10
C VAL A 78 9.87 8.99 -6.48
N VAL A 79 11.00 8.91 -7.18
CA VAL A 79 11.57 7.65 -7.69
C VAL A 79 12.96 7.44 -7.12
N THR A 80 13.21 6.23 -6.61
CA THR A 80 14.56 5.71 -6.31
C THR A 80 14.89 4.66 -7.36
N ALA A 81 15.93 4.87 -8.16
CA ALA A 81 16.30 3.98 -9.25
C ALA A 81 17.53 3.13 -8.92
N PHE A 82 17.50 1.86 -9.34
CA PHE A 82 18.64 0.96 -9.33
C PHE A 82 18.81 0.35 -10.74
N PRO A 83 20.04 0.05 -11.18
CA PRO A 83 20.25 -0.85 -12.30
C PRO A 83 19.59 -2.22 -12.03
N LEU A 84 19.07 -2.87 -13.07
CA LEU A 84 18.43 -4.18 -12.95
C LEU A 84 19.38 -5.24 -12.38
N GLU A 85 20.66 -5.20 -12.77
CA GLU A 85 21.71 -6.08 -12.26
C GLU A 85 21.95 -5.92 -10.75
N GLU A 86 21.50 -4.81 -10.16
CA GLU A 86 21.58 -4.54 -8.72
C GLU A 86 20.26 -4.79 -7.98
N ALA A 87 19.34 -5.59 -8.54
CA ALA A 87 18.05 -5.90 -7.91
C ALA A 87 18.17 -6.40 -6.46
N ALA A 88 19.20 -7.20 -6.15
CA ALA A 88 19.47 -7.66 -4.79
C ALA A 88 19.77 -6.49 -3.82
N ARG A 89 20.52 -5.48 -4.28
CA ARG A 89 20.79 -4.26 -3.52
C ARG A 89 19.52 -3.42 -3.35
N ALA A 90 18.69 -3.35 -4.40
CA ALA A 90 17.40 -2.66 -4.33
C ALA A 90 16.47 -3.30 -3.28
N HIS A 91 16.42 -4.63 -3.22
CA HIS A 91 15.66 -5.37 -2.21
C HIS A 91 16.20 -5.13 -0.79
N ALA A 92 17.51 -5.27 -0.59
CA ALA A 92 18.13 -5.03 0.71
C ALA A 92 17.87 -3.60 1.20
N ALA A 93 17.93 -2.61 0.30
CA ALA A 93 17.59 -1.23 0.63
C ALA A 93 16.10 -1.06 0.98
N LEU A 94 15.19 -1.70 0.24
CA LEU A 94 13.76 -1.64 0.50
C LEU A 94 13.38 -2.26 1.86
N GLU A 95 13.87 -3.47 2.14
CA GLU A 95 13.64 -4.18 3.41
C GLU A 95 14.30 -3.46 4.59
N GLY A 96 15.51 -2.94 4.39
CA GLY A 96 16.25 -2.12 5.34
C GLY A 96 15.68 -0.71 5.56
N ARG A 97 14.55 -0.37 4.91
CA ARG A 97 13.91 0.96 4.97
C ARG A 97 14.84 2.11 4.55
N ALA A 98 15.75 1.85 3.62
CA ALA A 98 16.73 2.78 3.08
C ALA A 98 16.35 3.36 1.70
N THR A 99 15.06 3.33 1.35
CA THR A 99 14.51 3.89 0.09
C THR A 99 13.43 4.92 0.37
N THR A 100 13.16 5.79 -0.61
CA THR A 100 12.04 6.75 -0.55
C THR A 100 11.32 6.78 -1.89
N GLY A 101 10.00 6.86 -1.85
CA GLY A 101 9.18 6.82 -3.07
C GLY A 101 9.17 5.44 -3.74
N LYS A 102 8.93 5.42 -5.05
CA LYS A 102 8.86 4.19 -5.84
C LYS A 102 10.26 3.68 -6.17
N VAL A 103 10.59 2.46 -5.77
CA VAL A 103 11.76 1.74 -6.27
C VAL A 103 11.48 1.25 -7.69
N VAL A 104 12.35 1.61 -8.63
CA VAL A 104 12.31 1.12 -10.01
C VAL A 104 13.64 0.48 -10.39
N LEU A 105 13.57 -0.55 -11.23
CA LEU A 105 14.74 -1.18 -11.82
C LEU A 105 14.87 -0.70 -13.26
N LEU A 106 16.02 -0.12 -13.58
CA LEU A 106 16.34 0.30 -14.94
C LEU A 106 16.92 -0.91 -15.67
N PRO A 107 16.25 -1.45 -16.70
CA PRO A 107 16.89 -2.45 -17.53
C PRO A 107 18.13 -1.82 -18.17
N GLY A 108 19.22 -2.58 -18.26
CA GLY A 108 20.36 -2.17 -19.09
C GLY A 108 19.87 -1.84 -20.50
N GLY A 109 20.44 -0.78 -21.10
CA GLY A 109 20.26 -0.54 -22.53
C GLY A 109 21.01 -1.61 -23.35
N PRO A 110 20.77 -1.69 -24.67
CA PRO A 110 21.74 -2.34 -25.55
C PRO A 110 23.14 -1.71 -25.40
#